data_AF-A0A672L3F6-F1
#
_entry.id   AF-A0A672L3F6-F1
#
_cell.length_a   1.000
_cell.length_b   1.000
_cell.length_c   1.000
_cell.angle_alpha   90.00
_cell.angle_beta   90.00
_cell.angle_gamma   90.00
#
_symmetry.space_group_name_H-M   'P 1'
#
loop_
_entity.id
_entity.type
_entity.pdbx_description
1 polymer ?
#
loop_
_entity_poly.entity_id
_entity_poly.type
_entity_poly.pdbx_seq_one_letter_code
_entity_poly.pdbx_strand_id
1 'polypeptide(L)'
;HTNNNLGCPINMSHFRHTPHRTGTCLRKPLIEKRRRERINSSLEQLKGIMVDAYNLDQSKLEKADVLEITVQHMENLQRGSGSSISPGIGFESRQRYGSGYIQCMHEVHNLLLSCPGMDKTLGARLLNHLFLCYCSTLPSSNLYHPLSLLGYRIPHSCFC
;
A
#
# COMPACT_ATOMS: atom_id res chain seq x y z
N HIS A 1 -32.21 -63.20 -5.98
CA HIS A 1 -31.11 -63.42 -5.01
C HIS A 1 -29.83 -63.64 -5.78
N THR A 2 -29.10 -62.54 -5.96
CA THR A 2 -27.87 -62.44 -6.74
C THR A 2 -26.68 -62.86 -5.88
N ASN A 3 -25.92 -63.86 -6.29
CA ASN A 3 -24.52 -63.89 -5.91
C ASN A 3 -23.66 -64.37 -7.07
N ASN A 4 -22.71 -63.51 -7.42
CA ASN A 4 -21.79 -63.62 -8.52
C ASN A 4 -20.66 -64.58 -8.15
N ASN A 5 -20.26 -65.36 -9.14
CA ASN A 5 -19.16 -66.30 -9.04
C ASN A 5 -17.90 -65.72 -9.73
N LEU A 6 -16.75 -66.15 -9.21
CA LEU A 6 -15.43 -66.33 -9.85
C LEU A 6 -14.32 -65.28 -9.63
N GLY A 7 -13.27 -65.77 -8.93
CA GLY A 7 -11.84 -65.45 -9.11
C GLY A 7 -11.27 -64.37 -8.18
N CYS A 8 -10.09 -64.47 -7.56
CA CYS A 8 -9.03 -65.46 -7.36
C CYS A 8 -8.27 -65.05 -6.06
N PRO A 9 -7.49 -65.94 -5.43
CA PRO A 9 -6.95 -65.74 -4.08
C PRO A 9 -5.53 -65.16 -4.07
N ILE A 10 -5.23 -64.23 -3.15
CA ILE A 10 -3.87 -63.98 -2.63
C ILE A 10 -3.98 -63.75 -1.13
N ASN A 11 -3.66 -64.78 -0.34
CA ASN A 11 -3.65 -64.74 1.12
C ASN A 11 -2.22 -64.47 1.59
N MET A 12 -1.97 -63.29 2.15
CA MET A 12 -0.69 -62.87 2.71
C MET A 12 -0.73 -63.03 4.23
N SER A 13 -0.64 -64.27 4.69
CA SER A 13 -0.58 -64.62 6.12
C SER A 13 0.87 -64.80 6.57
N HIS A 14 1.41 -63.79 7.26
CA HIS A 14 2.07 -64.01 8.56
C HIS A 14 2.21 -62.70 9.33
N PHE A 15 1.47 -62.64 10.43
CA PHE A 15 1.35 -61.56 11.38
C PHE A 15 2.48 -61.67 12.41
N ARG A 16 3.30 -60.64 12.61
CA ARG A 16 3.80 -60.26 13.94
C ARG A 16 4.15 -58.77 13.99
N HIS A 17 3.33 -58.07 14.76
CA HIS A 17 3.63 -56.90 15.60
C HIS A 17 4.30 -55.68 14.95
N THR A 18 3.51 -54.62 14.80
CA THR A 18 3.93 -53.23 15.09
C THR A 18 4.43 -53.16 16.55
N PRO A 19 5.32 -52.22 16.96
CA PRO A 19 5.31 -50.80 16.55
C PRO A 19 6.66 -50.06 16.56
N HIS A 20 7.00 -49.29 15.51
CA HIS A 20 7.79 -48.05 15.67
C HIS A 20 7.90 -47.25 14.37
N ARG A 21 7.08 -46.20 14.18
CA ARG A 21 7.49 -44.96 13.49
C ARG A 21 6.64 -43.79 14.00
N THR A 22 7.20 -43.13 15.01
CA THR A 22 6.95 -41.75 15.47
C THR A 22 5.82 -40.98 14.78
N GLY A 23 4.77 -40.66 15.54
CA GLY A 23 3.60 -39.88 15.15
C GLY A 23 3.83 -38.39 14.85
N THR A 24 4.91 -38.02 14.17
CA THR A 24 5.18 -36.65 13.70
C THR A 24 5.05 -36.47 12.18
N CYS A 25 4.93 -37.56 11.39
CA CYS A 25 4.91 -37.48 9.92
C CYS A 25 3.53 -37.39 9.26
N LEU A 26 2.42 -37.60 9.98
CA LEU A 26 1.07 -37.50 9.41
C LEU A 26 0.39 -36.15 9.66
N ARG A 27 0.80 -35.41 10.70
CA ARG A 27 0.29 -34.05 10.99
C ARG A 27 0.98 -32.96 10.19
N LYS A 28 2.29 -33.09 9.95
CA LYS A 28 3.10 -32.17 9.14
C LYS A 28 2.60 -32.00 7.68
N PRO A 29 2.23 -33.05 6.93
CA PRO A 29 1.75 -32.90 5.55
C PRO A 29 0.38 -32.22 5.45
N LEU A 30 -0.51 -32.39 6.44
CA LEU A 30 -1.80 -31.71 6.46
C LEU A 30 -1.66 -30.21 6.76
N ILE A 31 -0.77 -29.86 7.69
CA ILE A 31 -0.46 -28.45 8.01
C ILE A 31 0.18 -27.76 6.80
N GLU A 32 1.11 -28.43 6.12
CA GLU A 32 1.75 -27.89 4.91
C GLU A 32 0.76 -27.72 3.75
N LYS A 33 -0.20 -28.65 3.59
CA LYS A 33 -1.28 -28.50 2.61
C LYS A 33 -2.11 -27.24 2.87
N ARG A 34 -2.57 -27.05 4.12
CA ARG A 34 -3.32 -25.84 4.51
C ARG A 34 -2.49 -24.56 4.35
N ARG A 35 -1.17 -24.61 4.60
CA ARG A 35 -0.27 -23.47 4.34
C ARG A 35 -0.23 -23.13 2.86
N ARG A 36 -0.07 -24.12 1.97
CA ARG A 36 -0.03 -23.94 0.51
C ARG A 36 -1.36 -23.41 -0.04
N GLU A 37 -2.49 -23.91 0.45
CA GLU A 37 -3.81 -23.39 0.09
C GLU A 37 -3.95 -21.91 0.45
N ARG A 38 -3.55 -21.52 1.66
CA ARG A 38 -3.56 -20.12 2.08
C ARG A 38 -2.68 -19.24 1.17
N ILE A 39 -1.46 -19.68 0.88
CA ILE A 39 -0.53 -18.93 0.01
C ILE A 39 -1.12 -18.75 -1.40
N ASN A 40 -1.64 -19.83 -1.99
CA ASN A 40 -2.22 -19.77 -3.33
C ASN A 40 -3.49 -18.89 -3.36
N SER A 41 -4.34 -18.94 -2.32
CA SER A 41 -5.52 -18.07 -2.22
C SER A 41 -5.12 -16.59 -2.17
N SER A 42 -4.10 -16.25 -1.37
CA SER A 42 -3.59 -14.88 -1.31
C SER A 42 -2.97 -14.43 -2.64
N LEU A 43 -2.23 -15.30 -3.33
CA LEU A 43 -1.67 -14.99 -4.65
C LEU A 43 -2.74 -14.75 -5.71
N GLU A 44 -3.85 -15.51 -5.69
CA GLU A 44 -4.95 -15.32 -6.63
C GLU A 44 -5.66 -13.98 -6.40
N GLN A 45 -5.93 -13.63 -5.14
CA GLN A 45 -6.49 -12.32 -4.79
C GLN A 45 -5.56 -11.19 -5.24
N LEU A 46 -4.26 -11.33 -4.99
CA LEU A 46 -3.26 -10.34 -5.36
C LEU A 46 -3.18 -10.15 -6.88
N LYS A 47 -3.24 -11.26 -7.63
CA LYS A 47 -3.31 -11.24 -9.09
C LYS A 47 -4.52 -10.46 -9.61
N GLY A 48 -5.70 -10.67 -9.02
CA GLY A 48 -6.91 -9.91 -9.35
C GLY A 48 -6.73 -8.41 -9.13
N ILE A 49 -6.22 -8.01 -7.96
CA ILE A 49 -5.97 -6.60 -7.63
C ILE A 49 -5.00 -5.95 -8.64
N MET A 50 -3.92 -6.64 -9.01
CA MET A 50 -2.94 -6.13 -9.97
C MET A 50 -3.52 -6.00 -11.37
N VAL A 51 -4.34 -6.96 -11.80
CA VAL A 51 -5.05 -6.91 -13.09
C VAL A 51 -5.97 -5.71 -13.16
N ASP A 52 -6.77 -5.49 -12.12
CA ASP A 52 -7.72 -4.38 -12.08
C ASP A 52 -6.99 -3.03 -12.01
N ALA A 53 -5.92 -2.93 -11.22
CA ALA A 53 -5.17 -1.69 -11.03
C ALA A 53 -4.37 -1.26 -12.28
N TYR A 54 -3.87 -2.22 -13.06
CA TYR A 54 -2.96 -1.97 -14.19
C TYR A 54 -3.55 -2.39 -15.55
N ASN A 55 -4.80 -2.85 -15.59
CA ASN A 55 -5.47 -3.38 -16.79
C ASN A 55 -4.65 -4.47 -17.49
N LEU A 56 -4.12 -5.43 -16.72
CA LEU A 56 -3.24 -6.49 -17.22
C LEU A 56 -4.02 -7.73 -17.66
N ASP A 57 -3.46 -8.47 -18.62
CA ASP A 57 -4.01 -9.77 -19.03
C ASP A 57 -3.75 -10.85 -17.96
N GLN A 58 -4.81 -11.37 -17.33
CA GLN A 58 -4.71 -12.44 -16.33
C GLN A 58 -3.98 -13.69 -16.84
N SER A 59 -4.15 -14.05 -18.11
CA SER A 59 -3.58 -15.27 -18.70
C SER A 59 -2.06 -15.22 -18.84
N LYS A 60 -1.45 -14.03 -18.80
CA LYS A 60 -0.01 -13.83 -19.00
C LYS A 60 0.76 -13.59 -17.70
N LEU A 61 0.06 -13.39 -16.58
CA LEU A 61 0.66 -13.13 -15.28
C LEU A 61 1.09 -14.42 -14.59
N GLU A 62 2.39 -14.67 -14.57
CA GLU A 62 3.00 -15.75 -13.80
C GLU A 62 3.11 -15.38 -12.31
N LYS A 63 3.41 -16.37 -11.45
CA LYS A 63 3.54 -16.13 -10.01
C LYS A 63 4.69 -15.18 -9.66
N ALA A 64 5.75 -15.18 -10.46
CA ALA A 64 6.88 -14.27 -10.29
C ALA A 64 6.46 -12.83 -10.61
N ASP A 65 5.78 -12.61 -11.74
CA ASP A 65 5.28 -11.29 -12.16
C ASP A 65 4.32 -10.70 -11.13
N VAL A 66 3.39 -11.50 -10.60
CA VAL A 66 2.45 -11.04 -9.57
C VAL A 66 3.21 -10.51 -8.34
N LEU A 67 4.27 -11.20 -7.92
CA LEU A 67 5.08 -10.76 -6.79
C LEU A 67 5.91 -9.51 -7.14
N GLU A 68 6.53 -9.47 -8.31
CA GLU A 68 7.35 -8.35 -8.77
C GLU A 68 6.54 -7.06 -8.91
N ILE A 69 5.41 -7.12 -9.63
CA ILE A 69 4.52 -5.98 -9.83
C ILE A 69 3.97 -5.50 -8.48
N THR A 70 3.64 -6.42 -7.57
CA THR A 70 3.16 -6.04 -6.24
C THR A 70 4.24 -5.32 -5.43
N VAL A 71 5.48 -5.80 -5.46
CA VAL A 71 6.60 -5.13 -4.78
C VAL A 71 6.79 -3.73 -5.37
N GLN A 72 6.83 -3.62 -6.70
CA GLN A 72 6.93 -2.33 -7.38
C GLN A 72 5.78 -1.39 -7.02
N HIS A 73 4.55 -1.90 -6.94
CA HIS A 73 3.37 -1.14 -6.52
C HIS A 73 3.54 -0.62 -5.09
N MET A 74 3.93 -1.47 -4.15
CA MET A 74 4.17 -1.08 -2.75
C MET A 74 5.29 -0.06 -2.61
N GLU A 75 6.38 -0.21 -3.36
CA GLU A 75 7.44 0.77 -3.39
C GLU A 75 6.99 2.10 -4.00
N ASN A 76 6.17 2.08 -5.05
CA ASN A 76 5.60 3.29 -5.63
C ASN A 76 4.68 4.01 -4.64
N LEU A 77 3.88 3.26 -3.86
CA LEU A 77 3.09 3.82 -2.76
C LEU A 77 3.98 4.46 -1.68
N GLN A 78 5.12 3.85 -1.38
CA GLN A 78 6.08 4.32 -0.37
C GLN A 78 6.95 5.50 -0.86
N ARG A 79 7.22 5.60 -2.17
CA ARG A 79 7.93 6.74 -2.79
C ARG A 79 7.00 7.93 -3.03
N GLY A 80 5.75 7.67 -3.42
CA GLY A 80 4.73 8.71 -3.62
C GLY A 80 4.18 9.30 -2.32
N SER A 81 4.15 8.50 -1.24
CA SER A 81 3.86 8.95 0.12
C SER A 81 5.07 8.67 1.00
N GLY A 82 5.82 9.71 1.36
CA GLY A 82 6.90 9.60 2.33
C GLY A 82 6.39 8.91 3.60
N SER A 83 6.72 7.62 3.73
CA SER A 83 6.58 6.79 4.94
C SER A 83 5.24 6.88 5.69
N SER A 84 4.24 6.09 5.30
CA SER A 84 3.28 5.53 6.28
C SER A 84 2.59 4.27 5.76
N ILE A 85 2.96 3.10 6.30
CA ILE A 85 2.24 1.83 6.13
C ILE A 85 1.00 1.85 7.06
N SER A 86 0.11 2.82 6.86
CA SER A 86 -1.19 2.94 7.55
C SER A 86 -2.14 3.81 6.72
N PRO A 87 -2.98 3.20 5.86
CA PRO A 87 -3.77 3.92 4.85
C PRO A 87 -4.87 4.85 5.41
N GLY A 88 -5.24 4.75 6.69
CA GLY A 88 -6.46 5.39 7.18
C GLY A 88 -6.28 6.70 7.95
N ILE A 89 -5.15 6.93 8.61
CA ILE A 89 -5.05 8.00 9.62
C ILE A 89 -3.97 9.01 9.26
N GLY A 90 -2.81 8.57 8.75
CA GLY A 90 -1.69 9.46 8.43
C GLY A 90 -1.96 10.34 7.21
N PHE A 91 -2.54 9.74 6.16
CA PHE A 91 -2.83 10.42 4.89
C PHE A 91 -3.95 11.46 5.03
N GLU A 92 -5.08 11.07 5.63
CA GLU A 92 -6.20 11.96 5.97
C GLU A 92 -5.73 13.13 6.86
N SER A 93 -4.97 12.83 7.93
CA SER A 93 -4.44 13.87 8.83
C SER A 93 -3.50 14.84 8.12
N ARG A 94 -2.65 14.33 7.22
CA ARG A 94 -1.70 15.15 6.45
C ARG A 94 -2.39 16.04 5.42
N GLN A 95 -3.44 15.54 4.76
CA GLN A 95 -4.25 16.36 3.86
C GLN A 95 -5.04 17.44 4.61
N ARG A 96 -5.66 17.08 5.74
CA ARG A 96 -6.38 18.02 6.60
C ARG A 96 -5.45 19.11 7.15
N TYR A 97 -4.24 18.73 7.57
CA TYR A 97 -3.21 19.68 7.97
C TYR A 97 -2.84 20.62 6.81
N GLY A 98 -2.61 20.09 5.62
CA GLY A 98 -2.29 20.89 4.44
C GLY A 98 -3.36 21.94 4.12
N SER A 99 -4.62 21.51 4.06
CA SER A 99 -5.78 22.38 3.86
C SER A 99 -5.88 23.48 4.94
N GLY A 100 -5.75 23.11 6.21
CA GLY A 100 -5.78 24.07 7.33
C GLY A 100 -4.62 25.07 7.30
N TYR A 101 -3.43 24.63 6.88
CA TYR A 101 -2.26 25.52 6.75
C TYR A 101 -2.48 26.57 5.66
N ILE A 102 -3.02 26.15 4.51
CA ILE A 102 -3.34 27.04 3.39
C ILE A 102 -4.41 28.06 3.80
N GLN A 103 -5.46 27.62 4.48
CA GLN A 103 -6.50 28.50 5.00
C GLN A 103 -5.93 29.52 5.99
N CYS A 104 -5.04 29.10 6.89
CA CYS A 104 -4.34 30.01 7.80
C CYS A 104 -3.53 31.06 7.03
N MET A 105 -2.78 30.66 6.00
CA MET A 105 -2.02 31.59 5.17
C MET A 105 -2.91 32.63 4.46
N HIS A 106 -4.12 32.27 4.02
CA HIS A 106 -5.07 33.25 3.46
C HIS A 106 -5.53 34.25 4.49
N GLU A 107 -5.85 33.78 5.68
CA GLU A 107 -6.34 34.66 6.73
C GLU A 107 -5.25 35.64 7.14
N VAL A 108 -4.00 35.16 7.25
CA VAL A 108 -2.84 36.03 7.47
C VAL A 108 -2.69 37.03 6.34
N HIS A 109 -2.79 36.62 5.08
CA HIS A 109 -2.72 37.54 3.94
C HIS A 109 -3.84 38.60 3.96
N ASN A 110 -5.08 38.22 4.26
CA ASN A 110 -6.22 39.14 4.31
C ASN A 110 -6.11 40.12 5.49
N LEU A 111 -5.67 39.63 6.65
CA LEU A 111 -5.34 40.48 7.80
C LEU A 111 -4.22 41.44 7.43
N LEU A 112 -3.23 40.97 6.66
CA LEU A 112 -2.11 41.78 6.24
C LEU A 112 -2.53 42.95 5.34
N LEU A 113 -3.52 42.73 4.48
CA LEU A 113 -4.09 43.76 3.60
C LEU A 113 -5.07 44.70 4.31
N SER A 114 -5.79 44.21 5.30
CA SER A 114 -6.88 44.94 5.96
C SER A 114 -6.42 45.83 7.12
N CYS A 115 -5.18 45.67 7.59
CA CYS A 115 -4.67 46.46 8.71
C CYS A 115 -3.98 47.75 8.23
N PRO A 116 -4.56 48.94 8.49
CA PRO A 116 -3.95 50.21 8.09
C PRO A 116 -2.67 50.49 8.90
N GLY A 117 -1.59 50.90 8.22
CA GLY A 117 -0.31 51.25 8.84
C GLY A 117 0.71 50.10 8.93
N MET A 118 0.39 48.93 8.38
CA MET A 118 1.32 47.80 8.40
C MET A 118 2.35 47.86 7.27
N ASP A 119 3.58 47.46 7.61
CA ASP A 119 4.69 47.41 6.68
C ASP A 119 4.52 46.26 5.66
N LYS A 120 4.38 46.64 4.39
CA LYS A 120 4.19 45.71 3.27
C LYS A 120 5.39 44.78 3.06
N THR A 121 6.59 45.24 3.37
CA THR A 121 7.82 44.43 3.23
C THR A 121 7.93 43.39 4.33
N LEU A 122 7.50 43.73 5.56
CA LEU A 122 7.41 42.78 6.66
C LEU A 122 6.33 41.72 6.38
N GLY A 123 5.16 42.14 5.89
CA GLY A 123 4.08 41.22 5.49
C GLY A 123 4.52 40.23 4.41
N ALA A 124 5.22 40.71 3.37
CA ALA A 124 5.75 39.85 2.32
C ALA A 124 6.79 38.85 2.85
N ARG A 125 7.67 39.27 3.77
CA ARG A 125 8.66 38.38 4.42
C ARG A 125 8.00 37.30 5.25
N LEU A 126 6.96 37.64 6.02
CA LEU A 126 6.20 36.69 6.83
C LEU A 126 5.51 35.63 5.95
N LEU A 127 4.81 36.06 4.90
CA LEU A 127 4.14 35.15 3.96
C LEU A 127 5.15 34.24 3.26
N ASN A 128 6.29 34.79 2.84
CA ASN A 128 7.36 33.99 2.24
C ASN A 128 7.92 32.95 3.24
N HIS A 129 8.09 33.32 4.51
CA HIS A 129 8.55 32.39 5.54
C HIS A 129 7.54 31.25 5.79
N LEU A 130 6.25 31.58 5.92
CA LEU A 130 5.17 30.59 6.06
C LEU A 130 5.12 29.64 4.84
N PHE A 131 5.26 30.19 3.64
CA PHE A 131 5.30 29.41 2.41
C PHE A 131 6.47 28.41 2.39
N LEU A 132 7.68 28.86 2.74
CA LEU A 132 8.87 28.01 2.78
C LEU A 132 8.78 26.94 3.87
N CYS A 133 8.19 27.28 5.02
CA CYS A 133 7.92 26.34 6.09
C CYS A 133 6.94 25.25 5.63
N TYR A 134 5.87 25.63 4.93
CA TYR A 134 4.91 24.68 4.35
C TYR A 134 5.56 23.72 3.35
N CYS A 135 6.35 24.26 2.40
CA CYS A 135 7.05 23.44 1.40
C CYS A 135 8.04 22.46 2.04
N SER A 136 8.71 22.84 3.13
CA SER A 136 9.64 21.98 3.87
C SER A 136 8.93 20.78 4.54
N THR A 137 7.62 20.86 4.75
CA THR A 137 6.82 19.78 5.33
C THR A 137 6.25 18.81 4.29
N LEU A 138 6.34 19.12 3.00
CA LEU A 138 5.76 18.33 1.92
C LEU A 138 6.82 17.51 1.16
N PRO A 139 6.56 16.23 0.85
CA PRO A 139 7.35 15.51 -0.15
C PRO A 139 7.07 16.12 -1.54
N SER A 140 8.09 16.15 -2.40
CA SER A 140 8.18 16.89 -3.67
C SER A 140 7.06 16.63 -4.69
N SER A 141 6.19 15.65 -4.48
CA SER A 141 5.13 15.20 -5.39
C SER A 141 3.77 15.94 -5.26
N ASN A 142 3.55 16.76 -4.24
CA ASN A 142 2.23 17.37 -3.96
C ASN A 142 2.15 18.91 -4.05
N LEU A 143 3.15 19.56 -4.64
CA LEU A 143 3.29 21.02 -4.58
C LEU A 143 2.37 21.82 -5.52
N TYR A 144 1.70 21.18 -6.48
CA TYR A 144 1.15 21.89 -7.65
C TYR A 144 -0.32 22.33 -7.55
N HIS A 145 -1.13 21.67 -6.72
CA HIS A 145 -2.60 21.83 -6.80
C HIS A 145 -3.19 22.94 -5.91
N PRO A 146 -2.69 23.21 -4.69
CA PRO A 146 -3.32 24.24 -3.83
C PRO A 146 -2.77 25.66 -4.03
N LEU A 147 -1.51 25.80 -4.45
CA LEU A 147 -0.79 27.09 -4.46
C LEU A 147 -1.09 27.95 -5.70
N SER A 148 -1.40 27.30 -6.83
CA SER A 148 -1.76 27.94 -8.10
C SER A 148 -3.14 28.63 -8.05
N LEU A 149 -4.06 28.14 -7.22
CA LEU A 149 -5.38 28.74 -6.97
C LEU A 149 -5.30 30.09 -6.22
N LEU A 150 -4.13 30.44 -5.69
CA LEU A 150 -3.96 31.54 -4.73
C LEU A 150 -3.02 32.62 -5.22
N GLY A 151 -2.53 32.49 -6.46
CA GLY A 151 -1.63 33.46 -7.07
C GLY A 151 -0.23 33.52 -6.44
N TYR A 152 0.13 32.58 -5.54
CA TYR A 152 1.47 32.53 -4.96
C TYR A 152 2.45 31.94 -5.97
N ARG A 153 3.47 32.73 -6.32
CA ARG A 153 4.55 32.31 -7.22
C ARG A 153 5.43 31.30 -6.48
N ILE A 154 5.40 30.04 -6.92
CA ILE A 154 6.23 28.98 -6.35
C ILE A 154 7.72 29.36 -6.56
N PRO A 155 8.52 29.50 -5.50
CA PRO A 155 9.96 29.74 -5.59
C PRO A 155 10.64 28.62 -6.37
N HIS A 156 11.58 28.98 -7.25
CA HIS A 156 12.33 28.02 -8.05
C HIS A 156 13.14 27.00 -7.20
N SER A 157 13.44 27.35 -5.95
CA SER A 157 14.10 26.46 -4.97
C SER A 157 13.26 25.25 -4.57
N CYS A 158 11.97 25.23 -4.91
CA CYS A 158 11.07 24.12 -4.60
C CYS A 158 10.94 23.10 -5.75
N PHE A 159 11.59 23.35 -6.90
CA PHE A 159 11.55 22.47 -8.09
C PHE A 159 12.81 21.62 -8.28
N CYS A 160 13.67 21.51 -7.25
CA CYS A 160 14.84 20.63 -7.27
C CYS A 160 14.54 19.26 -6.65
#